data_AF-A0A3M7IS97-F1
#
_entry.id   AF-A0A3M7IS97-F1
#
_cell.length_a   1.000
_cell.length_b   1.000
_cell.length_c   1.000
_cell.angle_alpha   90.00
_cell.angle_beta   90.00
_cell.angle_gamma   90.00
#
_symmetry.space_group_name_H-M   'P 1'
#
loop_
_entity.id
_entity.type
_entity.pdbx_description
1 polymer ?
#
loop_
_entity_poly.entity_id
_entity_poly.type
_entity_poly.pdbx_seq_one_letter_code
_entity_poly.pdbx_strand_id
1 'polypeptide(L)'
;MEQLCVSRLCMTLEKLSLAGLELTSLRTLHFLIANAVRLRLFTLVQHTSPEFQPGMESTNSLKGLESKTLEYLHWDALVPDGGTTLVANSIASGCLPALRKTKVPCDYEGAVQSLCRPIARESLKAEDTELLTRSSGN
;
A
#
# COMPACT_ATOMS: atom_id res chain seq x y z
N MET A 1 -1.79 -14.06 -12.69
CA MET A 1 -0.85 -13.91 -11.55
C MET A 1 -0.72 -15.17 -10.70
N GLU A 2 -1.73 -16.05 -10.63
CA GLU A 2 -1.64 -17.32 -9.86
C GLU A 2 -0.41 -18.17 -10.24
N GLN A 3 -0.06 -18.23 -11.52
CA GLN A 3 1.13 -18.92 -12.03
C GLN A 3 2.45 -18.34 -11.50
N LEU A 4 2.48 -17.04 -11.18
CA LEU A 4 3.67 -16.39 -10.63
C LEU A 4 3.88 -16.82 -9.18
N CYS A 5 2.81 -16.90 -8.38
CA CYS A 5 2.88 -17.26 -6.96
C CYS A 5 3.45 -18.66 -6.71
N VAL A 6 3.20 -19.60 -7.64
CA VAL A 6 3.73 -20.98 -7.58
C VAL A 6 5.08 -21.15 -8.26
N SER A 7 5.60 -20.09 -8.90
CA SER A 7 6.89 -20.12 -9.58
C SER A 7 8.05 -20.02 -8.60
N ARG A 8 9.15 -20.73 -8.88
CA ARG A 8 10.43 -20.55 -8.17
C ARG A 8 10.91 -19.10 -8.18
N LEU A 9 10.51 -18.32 -9.19
CA LEU A 9 10.82 -16.90 -9.29
C LEU A 9 10.22 -16.09 -8.14
N CYS A 10 9.01 -16.44 -7.67
CA CYS A 10 8.38 -15.78 -6.53
C CYS A 10 9.20 -15.95 -5.24
N MET A 11 9.86 -17.10 -5.09
CA MET A 11 10.70 -17.39 -3.92
C MET A 11 12.01 -16.60 -3.88
N THR A 12 12.45 -16.03 -5.02
CA THR A 12 13.70 -15.26 -5.12
C THR A 12 13.47 -13.75 -5.26
N LEU A 13 12.22 -13.33 -5.42
CA LEU A 13 11.89 -11.95 -5.76
C LEU A 13 12.01 -11.04 -4.54
N GLU A 14 12.96 -10.09 -4.59
CA GLU A 14 13.17 -9.14 -3.49
C GLU A 14 12.48 -7.79 -3.71
N LYS A 15 12.24 -7.42 -4.97
CA LYS A 15 11.66 -6.13 -5.35
C LYS A 15 10.62 -6.35 -6.44
N LEU A 16 9.41 -5.86 -6.21
CA LEU A 16 8.32 -5.91 -7.18
C LEU A 16 7.70 -4.52 -7.32
N SER A 17 7.52 -4.08 -8.56
CA SER A 17 6.78 -2.86 -8.88
C SER A 17 5.74 -3.18 -9.94
N LEU A 18 4.50 -2.88 -9.63
CA LEU A 18 3.34 -3.04 -10.48
C LEU A 18 2.80 -1.63 -10.76
N ALA A 19 3.00 -1.15 -11.98
CA ALA A 19 2.66 0.22 -12.37
C ALA A 19 1.79 0.22 -13.63
N GLY A 20 0.63 0.89 -13.56
CA GLY A 20 -0.28 1.06 -14.70
C GLY A 20 -0.89 -0.24 -15.23
N LEU A 21 -0.94 -1.30 -14.40
CA LEU A 21 -1.49 -2.60 -14.79
C LEU A 21 -3.01 -2.71 -14.55
N GLU A 22 -3.61 -1.71 -13.88
CA GLU A 22 -5.03 -1.67 -13.52
C GLU A 22 -5.52 -2.99 -12.89
N LEU A 23 -4.81 -3.41 -11.84
CA LEU A 23 -5.12 -4.64 -11.13
C LEU A 23 -6.41 -4.46 -10.34
N THR A 24 -7.38 -5.34 -10.56
CA THR A 24 -8.71 -5.24 -9.95
C THR A 24 -8.87 -6.09 -8.70
N SER A 25 -7.96 -7.04 -8.43
CA SER A 25 -8.14 -8.08 -7.40
C SER A 25 -7.13 -7.94 -6.25
N LEU A 26 -7.62 -7.54 -5.06
CA LEU A 26 -6.84 -7.55 -3.82
C LEU A 26 -6.39 -8.96 -3.43
N ARG A 27 -7.23 -9.97 -3.67
CA ARG A 27 -6.89 -11.38 -3.41
C ARG A 27 -5.59 -11.76 -4.11
N THR A 28 -5.40 -11.32 -5.34
CA THR A 28 -4.21 -11.64 -6.12
C THR A 28 -2.96 -11.02 -5.49
N LEU A 29 -3.04 -9.76 -5.07
CA LEU A 29 -1.94 -9.09 -4.38
C LEU A 29 -1.63 -9.72 -3.02
N HIS A 30 -2.67 -10.06 -2.26
CA HIS A 30 -2.52 -10.76 -0.99
C HIS A 30 -1.76 -12.08 -1.16
N PHE A 31 -2.20 -12.94 -2.09
CA PHE A 31 -1.51 -14.20 -2.36
C PHE A 31 -0.06 -13.99 -2.81
N LEU A 32 0.19 -13.02 -3.68
CA LEU A 32 1.54 -12.74 -4.17
C LEU A 32 2.47 -12.31 -3.04
N ILE A 33 2.04 -11.34 -2.23
CA ILE A 33 2.84 -10.78 -1.14
C ILE A 33 3.07 -11.81 -0.03
N ALA A 34 2.05 -12.62 0.29
CA ALA A 34 2.17 -13.67 1.30
C ALA A 34 3.13 -14.81 0.89
N ASN A 35 3.23 -15.12 -0.42
CA ASN A 35 4.07 -16.22 -0.92
C ASN A 35 5.47 -15.75 -1.37
N ALA A 36 5.67 -14.47 -1.65
CA ALA A 36 6.97 -13.93 -2.03
C ALA A 36 7.86 -13.78 -0.78
N VAL A 37 8.37 -14.91 -0.29
CA VAL A 37 9.06 -15.01 1.01
C VAL A 37 10.31 -14.13 1.14
N ARG A 38 10.90 -13.68 0.03
CA ARG A 38 12.06 -12.77 0.02
C ARG A 38 11.71 -11.33 -0.36
N LEU A 39 10.43 -11.01 -0.56
CA LEU A 39 10.01 -9.69 -1.03
C LEU A 39 10.21 -8.64 0.05
N ARG A 40 11.10 -7.68 -0.22
CA ARG A 40 11.46 -6.59 0.69
C ARG A 40 10.86 -5.27 0.26
N LEU A 41 10.73 -5.03 -1.05
CA LEU A 41 10.18 -3.79 -1.59
C LEU A 41 9.00 -4.11 -2.50
N PHE A 42 7.82 -3.60 -2.16
CA PHE A 42 6.62 -3.70 -3.00
C PHE A 42 6.12 -2.31 -3.38
N THR A 43 5.68 -2.18 -4.63
CA THR A 43 5.11 -0.95 -5.15
C THR A 43 3.91 -1.28 -6.03
N LEU A 44 2.79 -0.62 -5.74
CA LEU A 44 1.60 -0.56 -6.57
C LEU A 44 1.35 0.90 -6.96
N VAL A 45 1.26 1.18 -8.25
CA VAL A 45 0.91 2.49 -8.81
C VAL A 45 -0.14 2.30 -9.89
N GLN A 46 -1.37 2.77 -9.69
CA GLN A 46 -2.45 2.66 -10.69
C GLN A 46 -3.57 3.67 -10.45
N HIS A 47 -4.52 3.77 -11.39
CA HIS A 47 -5.61 4.73 -11.27
C HIS A 47 -6.64 4.32 -10.22
N THR A 48 -7.24 3.14 -10.36
CA THR A 48 -8.25 2.63 -9.42
C THR A 48 -7.60 1.66 -8.45
N SER A 49 -7.96 1.66 -7.18
CA SER A 49 -7.43 0.68 -6.24
C SER A 49 -7.99 -0.73 -6.55
N PRO A 50 -7.25 -1.81 -6.27
CA PRO A 50 -7.80 -3.16 -6.35
C PRO A 50 -8.83 -3.36 -5.23
N GLU A 51 -9.84 -4.20 -5.48
CA GLU A 51 -10.90 -4.50 -4.50
C GLU A 51 -11.01 -6.00 -4.21
N PHE A 52 -11.73 -6.34 -3.14
CA PHE A 52 -12.27 -7.69 -2.98
C PHE A 52 -13.51 -7.83 -3.85
N GLN A 53 -13.61 -8.94 -4.57
CA GLN A 53 -14.78 -9.19 -5.40
C GLN A 53 -16.00 -9.51 -4.50
N PRO A 54 -17.19 -8.96 -4.83
CA PRO A 54 -18.39 -9.20 -4.04
C PRO A 54 -18.68 -10.70 -3.93
N GLY A 55 -18.94 -11.15 -2.70
CA GLY A 55 -19.12 -12.58 -2.37
C GLY A 55 -17.84 -13.31 -1.94
N MET A 56 -16.68 -12.64 -1.93
CA MET A 56 -15.42 -13.20 -1.42
C MET A 56 -15.02 -12.70 0.00
N GLU A 57 -15.90 -11.93 0.66
CA GLU A 57 -15.67 -11.24 1.94
C GLU A 57 -15.53 -12.17 3.18
N SER A 58 -15.68 -13.49 3.02
CA SER A 58 -16.11 -14.37 4.12
C SER A 58 -15.08 -15.35 4.68
N THR A 59 -13.79 -15.04 4.68
CA THR A 59 -12.88 -15.77 5.58
C THR A 59 -12.04 -14.76 6.36
N ASN A 60 -12.09 -14.86 7.69
CA ASN A 60 -11.25 -14.10 8.64
C ASN A 60 -9.74 -14.10 8.30
N SER A 61 -9.30 -14.91 7.34
CA SER A 61 -7.92 -15.05 6.84
C SER A 61 -7.49 -13.99 5.82
N LEU A 62 -8.40 -13.17 5.26
CA LEU A 62 -8.09 -12.12 4.27
C LEU A 62 -8.05 -10.71 4.92
N LYS A 63 -7.62 -10.61 6.17
CA LYS A 63 -7.59 -9.35 6.97
C LYS A 63 -6.44 -8.40 6.61
N GLY A 64 -6.00 -8.44 5.35
CA GLY A 64 -5.00 -7.53 4.82
C GLY A 64 -3.77 -8.21 4.24
N LEU A 65 -2.77 -7.40 3.91
CA LEU A 65 -1.48 -7.85 3.42
C LEU A 65 -0.69 -8.48 4.56
N GLU A 66 -0.18 -9.69 4.33
CA GLU A 66 0.72 -10.37 5.27
C GLU A 66 2.08 -10.60 4.60
N SER A 67 3.14 -10.18 5.28
CA SER A 67 4.51 -10.49 4.86
C SER A 67 5.48 -10.33 6.02
N LYS A 68 6.32 -11.34 6.23
CA LYS A 68 7.37 -11.33 7.26
C LYS A 68 8.64 -10.60 6.81
N THR A 69 8.77 -10.27 5.53
CA THR A 69 10.00 -9.74 4.93
C THR A 69 9.85 -8.39 4.25
N LEU A 70 8.61 -7.91 4.06
CA LEU A 70 8.36 -6.63 3.42
C LEU A 70 8.84 -5.46 4.30
N GLU A 71 9.82 -4.72 3.81
CA GLU A 71 10.45 -3.58 4.50
C GLU A 71 9.94 -2.23 3.99
N TYR A 72 9.53 -2.18 2.70
CA TYR A 72 9.04 -0.98 2.03
C TYR A 72 7.75 -1.29 1.26
N LEU A 73 6.71 -0.48 1.52
CA LEU A 73 5.43 -0.52 0.82
C LEU A 73 5.16 0.84 0.17
N HIS A 74 4.95 0.86 -1.15
CA HIS A 74 4.38 2.00 -1.85
C HIS A 74 3.01 1.62 -2.39
N TRP A 75 1.97 2.31 -1.94
CA TRP A 75 0.59 2.11 -2.35
C TRP A 75 0.03 3.41 -2.91
N ASP A 76 0.04 3.54 -4.23
CA ASP A 76 -0.44 4.71 -4.94
C ASP A 76 -1.59 4.31 -5.86
N ALA A 77 -2.80 4.45 -5.34
CA ALA A 77 -4.02 4.25 -6.09
C ALA A 77 -4.85 5.52 -6.00
N LEU A 78 -5.02 6.20 -7.13
CA LEU A 78 -5.57 7.55 -7.18
C LEU A 78 -7.01 7.60 -6.69
N VAL A 79 -7.86 6.72 -7.21
CA VAL A 79 -9.25 6.58 -6.78
C VAL A 79 -9.26 5.72 -5.53
N PRO A 80 -9.69 6.28 -4.38
CA PRO A 80 -9.71 5.53 -3.14
C PRO A 80 -10.86 4.54 -3.16
N ASP A 81 -10.52 3.28 -2.93
CA ASP A 81 -11.44 2.23 -2.52
C ASP A 81 -10.80 1.43 -1.37
N GLY A 82 -11.45 0.36 -0.91
CA GLY A 82 -11.08 -0.39 0.30
C GLY A 82 -9.61 -0.84 0.41
N GLY A 83 -8.82 -0.80 -0.67
CA GLY A 83 -7.39 -1.11 -0.66
C GLY A 83 -6.54 -0.27 0.30
N THR A 84 -6.75 1.05 0.40
CA THR A 84 -6.00 1.89 1.37
C THR A 84 -6.34 1.53 2.81
N THR A 85 -7.63 1.31 3.10
CA THR A 85 -8.10 0.83 4.41
C THR A 85 -7.50 -0.54 4.74
N LEU A 86 -7.39 -1.42 3.76
CA LEU A 86 -6.75 -2.71 3.92
C LEU A 86 -5.25 -2.56 4.27
N VAL A 87 -4.52 -1.66 3.60
CA VAL A 87 -3.12 -1.36 3.96
C VAL A 87 -3.01 -0.87 5.40
N ALA A 88 -3.86 0.08 5.82
CA ALA A 88 -3.90 0.58 7.19
C ALA A 88 -4.16 -0.56 8.20
N ASN A 89 -5.17 -1.39 7.96
CA ASN A 89 -5.51 -2.53 8.81
C ASN A 89 -4.37 -3.55 8.92
N SER A 90 -3.67 -3.81 7.82
CA SER A 90 -2.50 -4.72 7.78
C SER A 90 -1.38 -4.23 8.69
N ILE A 91 -1.10 -2.92 8.65
CA ILE A 91 -0.09 -2.27 9.48
C ILE A 91 -0.52 -2.29 10.95
N ALA A 92 -1.75 -1.85 11.24
CA ALA A 92 -2.30 -1.76 12.59
C ALA A 92 -2.36 -3.13 13.29
N SER A 93 -2.64 -4.20 12.53
CA SER A 93 -2.73 -5.58 13.04
C SER A 93 -1.36 -6.26 13.18
N GLY A 94 -0.26 -5.60 12.79
CA GLY A 94 1.09 -6.17 12.87
C GLY A 94 1.38 -7.26 11.83
N CYS A 95 0.60 -7.36 10.75
CA CYS A 95 0.77 -8.35 9.67
C CYS A 95 2.02 -8.09 8.80
N LEU A 96 2.65 -6.92 8.97
CA LEU A 96 3.84 -6.48 8.26
C LEU A 96 4.99 -6.15 9.24
N PRO A 97 5.49 -7.12 10.05
CA PRO A 97 6.42 -6.84 11.15
C PRO A 97 7.79 -6.30 10.70
N ALA A 98 8.20 -6.60 9.47
CA ALA A 98 9.44 -6.08 8.89
C ALA A 98 9.30 -4.67 8.29
N LEU A 99 8.08 -4.13 8.19
CA LEU A 99 7.84 -2.85 7.52
C LEU A 99 8.53 -1.71 8.27
N ARG A 100 9.31 -0.92 7.54
CA ARG A 100 10.03 0.26 8.08
C ARG A 100 9.66 1.55 7.38
N LYS A 101 9.22 1.46 6.13
CA LYS A 101 8.86 2.61 5.30
C LYS A 101 7.56 2.30 4.58
N THR A 102 6.62 3.23 4.64
CA THR A 102 5.40 3.20 3.84
C THR A 102 5.26 4.52 3.10
N LYS A 103 4.79 4.47 1.85
CA LYS A 103 4.45 5.62 1.04
C LYS A 103 3.03 5.39 0.52
N VAL A 104 2.09 6.21 0.97
CA VAL A 104 0.68 6.11 0.58
C VAL A 104 0.20 7.53 0.26
N PRO A 105 0.50 8.07 -0.94
CA PRO A 105 0.19 9.46 -1.27
C PRO A 105 -1.32 9.73 -1.32
N CYS A 106 -2.11 8.71 -1.69
CA CYS A 106 -3.56 8.76 -1.78
C CYS A 106 -4.25 8.29 -0.47
N ASP A 107 -3.62 8.57 0.68
CA ASP A 107 -4.19 8.34 2.02
C ASP A 107 -5.07 9.52 2.45
N TYR A 108 -6.16 9.76 1.71
CA TYR A 108 -6.99 10.96 1.87
C TYR A 108 -7.59 11.11 3.28
N GLU A 109 -7.97 9.99 3.91
CA GLU A 109 -8.51 9.96 5.28
C GLU A 109 -7.41 9.91 6.36
N GLY A 110 -6.13 9.86 5.98
CA GLY A 110 -5.01 9.78 6.90
C GLY A 110 -4.95 8.48 7.71
N ALA A 111 -5.59 7.40 7.24
CA ALA A 111 -5.66 6.13 7.94
C ALA A 111 -4.27 5.51 8.13
N VAL A 112 -3.43 5.54 7.09
CA VAL A 112 -2.05 5.05 7.17
C VAL A 112 -1.15 6.04 7.92
N GLN A 113 -1.33 7.34 7.67
CA GLN A 113 -0.59 8.41 8.32
C GLN A 113 -0.77 8.40 9.84
N SER A 114 -1.97 8.08 10.33
CA SER A 114 -2.28 7.99 11.77
C SER A 114 -1.51 6.88 12.49
N LEU A 115 -1.09 5.83 11.77
CA LEU A 115 -0.32 4.70 12.30
C LEU A 115 1.18 4.98 12.32
N CYS A 116 1.64 5.93 11.52
CA CYS A 116 3.04 6.30 11.47
C CYS A 116 3.40 7.11 12.72
N ARG A 117 4.58 6.85 13.32
CA ARG A 117 5.11 7.76 14.32
C ARG A 117 5.30 9.13 13.66
N PRO A 118 4.78 10.23 14.23
CA PRO A 118 4.98 11.54 13.67
C PRO A 118 6.48 11.78 13.48
N ILE A 119 6.91 11.97 12.24
CA ILE A 119 8.14 12.72 12.00
C ILE A 119 7.78 14.14 12.45
N ALA A 120 8.59 14.75 13.32
CA ALA A 120 8.34 16.10 13.81
C ALA A 120 8.00 17.01 12.62
N ARG A 121 6.73 17.43 12.53
CA ARG A 121 6.26 18.33 11.49
C ARG A 121 6.48 19.73 12.02
N GLU A 122 7.33 20.49 11.34
CA GLU A 122 7.32 21.94 11.52
C GLU A 122 5.94 22.45 11.09
N SER A 123 5.34 23.32 11.91
CA SER A 123 4.08 23.97 11.53
C SER A 123 4.36 24.84 10.32
N LEU A 124 3.51 24.72 9.30
CA LEU A 124 3.44 25.72 8.23
C LEU A 124 3.23 27.08 8.89
N LYS A 125 4.06 28.05 8.53
CA LYS A 125 3.94 29.43 8.93
C LYS A 125 3.03 30.16 7.95
N ALA A 126 2.53 31.33 8.36
CA ALA A 126 1.74 32.19 7.50
C ALA A 126 2.46 32.54 6.18
N GLU A 127 3.80 32.71 6.24
CA GLU A 127 4.64 32.97 5.06
C GLU A 127 4.59 31.82 4.04
N ASP A 128 4.56 30.56 4.49
CA ASP A 128 4.50 29.40 3.60
C ASP A 128 3.14 29.33 2.88
N THR A 129 2.06 29.67 3.57
CA THR A 129 0.71 29.71 2.98
C THR A 129 0.55 30.84 1.96
N GLU A 130 1.25 31.96 2.16
CA GLU A 130 1.26 33.07 1.20
C GLU A 130 2.03 32.72 -0.08
N LEU A 131 3.13 31.96 0.04
CA LEU A 131 3.87 31.46 -1.11
C LEU A 131 3.03 30.49 -1.97
N LEU A 132 2.33 29.56 -1.33
CA LEU A 132 1.50 28.56 -2.03
C LEU A 132 0.34 29.21 -2.81
N THR A 133 -0.29 30.23 -2.22
CA THR A 133 -1.39 30.97 -2.87
C THR A 133 -0.91 31.79 -4.06
N ARG A 134 0.29 32.37 -4.00
CA ARG A 134 0.92 33.05 -5.15
C ARG A 134 1.26 32.09 -6.29
N SER A 135 1.68 30.86 -5.99
CA SER A 135 2.01 29.85 -7.01
C SER A 135 0.79 29.19 -7.68
N SER A 136 -0.40 29.27 -7.07
CA SER A 136 -1.64 28.70 -7.61
C SER A 136 -2.44 29.67 -8.50
N GLY A 137 -1.96 30.91 -8.67
CA GLY A 137 -2.54 31.88 -9.60
C GLY A 137 -1.88 31.80 -10.97
N ASN A 138 -2.41 30.96 -11.85
CA ASN A 138 -2.22 31.06 -13.30
C ASN A 138 -3.48 30.62 -14.03
#